data_AF-H2NYN2-F1
#
_entry.id   AF-H2NYN2-F1
#
_cell.length_a   1.000
_cell.length_b   1.000
_cell.length_c   1.000
_cell.angle_alpha   90.00
_cell.angle_beta   90.00
_cell.angle_gamma   90.00
#
_symmetry.space_group_name_H-M   'P 1'
#
loop_
_entity.id
_entity.type
_entity.pdbx_description
1 polymer ?
#
loop_
_entity_poly.entity_id
_entity_poly.type
_entity_poly.pdbx_seq_one_letter_code
_entity_poly.pdbx_strand_id
1 'polypeptide(L)'
;MAQLCGLRRSRALLALLGSLLLSGVLAADRERSIHENATGDLATSRNAADSSVPSAPRRQDSEDHSSDMFNYEEYCAAKAVTGPCRASFPRWYFDVERNSCNNFIYGGCRGNKNSYRSEEACMLRCFRQQENPPLPLGSKVVVLAGLFVMVLILFLGASMVYLIRVARRNQERALRTVWSSGDDKEQLVKNTYVL
;
A
#
# COMPACT_ATOMS: atom_id res chain seq x y z
N MET A 1 7.31 31.10 47.51
CA MET A 1 8.22 30.69 46.42
C MET A 1 8.15 29.17 46.26
N ALA A 2 7.27 28.64 45.41
CA ALA A 2 7.36 27.27 44.83
C ALA A 2 6.13 26.98 43.93
N GLN A 3 5.95 27.76 42.86
CA GLN A 3 5.30 27.27 41.66
C GLN A 3 6.40 27.08 40.61
N LEU A 4 6.27 26.07 39.74
CA LEU A 4 7.08 25.70 38.56
C LEU A 4 7.83 24.35 38.66
N CYS A 5 7.10 23.23 38.67
CA CYS A 5 7.68 21.94 38.25
C CYS A 5 6.65 20.99 37.61
N GLY A 6 5.88 21.47 36.62
CA GLY A 6 4.86 20.64 35.92
C GLY A 6 4.90 20.70 34.39
N LEU A 7 5.38 21.80 33.80
CA LEU A 7 5.27 22.04 32.36
C LEU A 7 6.48 21.59 31.51
N ARG A 8 7.59 21.15 32.12
CA ARG A 8 8.81 20.78 31.37
C ARG A 8 8.86 19.31 30.91
N ARG A 9 8.16 18.39 31.59
CA ARG A 9 8.14 16.96 31.22
C ARG A 9 7.32 16.65 29.96
N SER A 10 6.26 17.42 29.70
CA SER A 10 5.41 17.22 28.51
C SER A 10 6.11 17.63 27.20
N ARG A 11 6.93 18.69 27.23
CA ARG A 11 7.73 19.11 26.07
C ARG A 11 8.83 18.12 25.71
N ALA A 12 9.44 17.47 26.70
CA ALA A 12 10.44 16.43 26.47
C ALA A 12 9.83 15.18 25.81
N LEU A 13 8.62 14.78 26.20
CA LEU A 13 7.93 13.63 25.61
C LEU A 13 7.49 13.91 24.16
N LEU A 14 6.98 15.12 23.89
CA LEU A 14 6.63 15.54 22.52
C LEU A 14 7.86 15.67 21.61
N ALA A 15 9.00 16.14 22.16
CA ALA A 15 10.26 16.19 21.41
C ALA A 15 10.77 14.77 21.09
N LEU A 16 10.73 13.84 22.05
CA LEU A 16 11.14 12.45 21.84
C LEU A 16 10.28 11.72 20.80
N LEU A 17 8.96 11.91 20.83
CA LEU A 17 8.04 11.35 19.83
C LEU A 17 8.25 11.97 18.44
N GLY A 18 8.57 13.27 18.36
CA GLY A 18 8.93 13.94 17.12
C GLY A 18 10.22 13.40 16.49
N SER A 19 11.25 13.12 17.31
CA SER A 19 12.50 12.53 16.84
C SER A 19 12.37 11.07 16.40
N LEU A 20 11.48 10.26 17.03
CA LEU A 20 11.20 8.90 16.54
C LEU A 20 10.47 8.89 15.20
N LEU A 21 9.53 9.82 14.97
CA LEU A 21 8.81 9.94 13.70
C LEU A 21 9.73 10.41 12.56
N LEU A 22 10.68 11.32 12.84
CA LEU A 22 11.65 11.76 11.83
C LEU A 22 12.66 10.65 11.46
N SER A 23 12.98 9.77 12.42
CA SER A 23 13.86 8.62 12.18
C SER A 23 13.17 7.50 11.39
N GLY A 24 11.84 7.38 11.49
CA GLY A 24 11.04 6.38 10.76
C GLY A 24 10.76 6.72 9.29
N VAL A 25 10.84 8.00 8.91
CA VAL A 25 10.59 8.45 7.52
C VAL A 25 11.81 8.27 6.60
N LEU A 26 13.04 8.22 7.15
CA LEU A 26 14.25 8.02 6.34
C LEU A 26 14.55 6.56 5.95
N ALA A 27 13.83 5.57 6.49
CA ALA A 27 14.07 4.16 6.17
C ALA A 27 13.30 3.63 4.95
N ALA A 28 12.50 4.48 4.28
CA ALA A 28 11.64 4.07 3.16
C ALA A 28 12.11 4.54 1.78
N ASP A 29 13.30 5.15 1.65
CA ASP A 29 13.79 5.66 0.37
C ASP A 29 15.29 5.43 0.19
N ARG A 30 15.69 4.17 -0.05
CA ARG A 30 16.92 3.82 -0.78
C ARG A 30 16.88 2.35 -1.18
N GLU A 31 16.55 2.09 -2.44
CA GLU A 31 17.35 1.22 -3.32
C GLU A 31 16.87 1.39 -4.77
N ARG A 32 17.30 2.46 -5.44
CA ARG A 32 17.33 2.51 -6.90
C ARG A 32 18.76 2.69 -7.40
N SER A 33 19.19 1.63 -8.07
CA SER A 33 20.18 1.53 -9.15
C SER A 33 21.54 2.18 -8.95
N ILE A 34 22.56 1.34 -8.83
CA ILE A 34 23.86 1.56 -9.45
C ILE A 34 24.14 0.37 -10.37
N HIS A 35 24.08 0.61 -11.67
CA HIS A 35 25.23 0.43 -12.54
C HIS A 35 25.02 1.28 -13.79
N GLU A 36 25.72 2.42 -13.80
CA GLU A 36 25.82 3.31 -14.95
C GLU A 36 26.70 2.70 -16.04
N ASN A 37 26.29 3.04 -17.26
CA ASN A 37 26.96 3.07 -18.55
C ASN A 37 28.48 2.83 -18.61
N ALA A 38 28.86 2.01 -19.58
CA ALA A 38 30.04 2.28 -20.40
C ALA A 38 29.63 2.20 -21.88
N THR A 39 29.47 3.39 -22.47
CA THR A 39 29.43 3.65 -23.91
C THR A 39 30.81 3.33 -24.51
N GLY A 40 30.79 2.65 -25.65
CA GLY A 40 31.96 2.46 -26.52
C GLY A 40 31.48 2.33 -27.96
N ASP A 41 31.43 3.46 -28.65
CA ASP A 41 31.15 3.56 -30.08
C ASP A 41 32.22 2.83 -30.90
N LEU A 42 31.82 2.01 -31.88
CA LEU A 42 32.51 1.99 -33.17
C LEU A 42 31.56 1.60 -34.31
N ALA A 43 31.69 2.38 -35.38
CA ALA A 43 30.80 2.52 -36.52
C ALA A 43 30.77 1.33 -37.50
N THR A 44 29.75 1.42 -38.38
CA THR A 44 29.74 0.97 -39.79
C THR A 44 29.30 -0.48 -40.07
N SER A 45 28.11 -0.65 -40.63
CA SER A 45 27.97 -0.77 -42.08
C SER A 45 26.51 -0.74 -42.53
N ARG A 46 26.27 0.12 -43.51
CA ARG A 46 25.03 0.31 -44.27
C ARG A 46 24.74 -0.94 -45.09
N ASN A 47 23.46 -1.21 -45.34
CA ASN A 47 22.95 -1.57 -46.68
C ASN A 47 21.46 -1.22 -46.75
N ALA A 48 21.15 -0.29 -47.65
CA ALA A 48 19.82 0.14 -48.03
C ALA A 48 19.45 -0.48 -49.37
N ALA A 49 18.19 -0.92 -49.49
CA ALA A 49 17.44 -1.15 -50.73
C ALA A 49 15.96 -1.14 -50.30
N ASP A 50 15.28 0.00 -50.32
CA ASP A 50 14.60 0.69 -51.44
C ASP A 50 13.38 -0.06 -52.00
N SER A 51 12.19 0.45 -51.68
CA SER A 51 11.01 0.46 -52.56
C SER A 51 9.91 1.33 -51.95
N SER A 52 9.52 2.32 -52.73
CA SER A 52 8.61 3.44 -52.49
C SER A 52 7.11 3.10 -52.56
N VAL A 53 6.30 3.61 -51.61
CA VAL A 53 4.87 3.96 -51.83
C VAL A 53 4.51 5.21 -50.99
N PRO A 54 3.72 6.19 -51.50
CA PRO A 54 3.49 7.48 -50.84
C PRO A 54 2.20 7.57 -49.98
N SER A 55 2.37 8.27 -48.84
CA SER A 55 1.49 9.30 -48.23
C SER A 55 0.02 9.02 -47.89
N ALA A 56 -0.26 8.80 -46.61
CA ALA A 56 -1.53 9.08 -45.91
C ALA A 56 -1.24 9.51 -44.44
N PRO A 57 -2.13 10.25 -43.76
CA PRO A 57 -1.75 11.31 -42.80
C PRO A 57 -1.12 10.81 -41.48
N ARG A 58 -0.12 11.57 -41.01
CA ARG A 58 0.36 11.52 -39.62
C ARG A 58 -0.79 11.82 -38.66
N ARG A 59 -1.13 10.85 -37.81
CA ARG A 59 -1.81 11.10 -36.53
C ARG A 59 -0.70 11.26 -35.49
N GLN A 60 -0.71 12.42 -34.83
CA GLN A 60 0.18 12.77 -33.73
C GLN A 60 -0.05 11.85 -32.52
N ASP A 61 1.07 11.46 -31.93
CA ASP A 61 1.36 11.28 -30.50
C ASP A 61 0.18 10.94 -29.59
N SER A 62 0.12 9.66 -29.22
CA SER A 62 -0.31 9.27 -27.87
C SER A 62 0.94 8.77 -27.16
N GLU A 63 1.47 9.57 -26.24
CA GLU A 63 2.36 9.09 -25.20
C GLU A 63 1.58 8.06 -24.36
N ASP A 64 1.70 6.77 -24.70
CA ASP A 64 1.21 5.70 -23.84
C ASP A 64 2.38 5.09 -23.07
N HIS A 65 2.74 5.76 -21.98
CA HIS A 65 3.43 5.13 -20.87
C HIS A 65 2.46 4.21 -20.13
N SER A 66 2.12 3.07 -20.74
CA SER A 66 1.66 1.89 -20.01
C SER A 66 2.69 0.78 -20.22
N SER A 67 3.47 0.58 -19.17
CA SER A 67 4.47 -0.47 -19.02
C SER A 67 4.03 -1.78 -19.66
N ASP A 68 4.92 -2.37 -20.48
CA ASP A 68 4.83 -3.70 -21.09
C ASP A 68 4.02 -4.69 -20.25
N MET A 69 2.72 -4.77 -20.52
CA MET A 69 1.82 -5.68 -19.84
C MET A 69 2.08 -7.07 -20.41
N PHE A 70 3.00 -7.79 -19.77
CA PHE A 70 3.24 -9.20 -20.06
C PHE A 70 1.89 -9.95 -20.08
N ASN A 71 1.55 -10.53 -21.23
CA ASN A 71 0.28 -11.22 -21.42
C ASN A 71 0.29 -12.59 -20.72
N TYR A 72 0.02 -12.61 -19.42
CA TYR A 72 0.01 -13.83 -18.60
C TYR A 72 -0.93 -14.91 -19.16
N GLU A 73 -2.08 -14.51 -19.72
CA GLU A 73 -3.06 -15.44 -20.29
C GLU A 73 -2.47 -16.28 -21.42
N GLU A 74 -1.69 -15.65 -22.31
CA GLU A 74 -1.13 -16.32 -23.48
C GLU A 74 0.10 -17.19 -23.14
N TYR A 75 0.92 -16.72 -22.20
CA TYR A 75 2.20 -17.36 -21.87
C TYR A 75 2.10 -18.37 -20.71
N CYS A 76 1.10 -18.25 -19.84
CA CYS A 76 1.04 -19.02 -18.59
C CYS A 76 -0.31 -19.68 -18.33
N ALA A 77 -1.44 -19.04 -18.67
CA ALA A 77 -2.77 -19.63 -18.41
C ALA A 77 -3.28 -20.54 -19.53
N ALA A 78 -2.82 -20.34 -20.76
CA ALA A 78 -3.22 -21.16 -21.90
C ALA A 78 -2.83 -22.64 -21.70
N LYS A 79 -3.75 -23.57 -22.02
CA LYS A 79 -3.49 -25.02 -21.92
C LYS A 79 -2.35 -25.47 -22.86
N ALA A 80 -1.66 -26.56 -22.54
CA ALA A 80 -0.60 -27.10 -23.41
C ALA A 80 -1.15 -27.50 -24.81
N VAL A 81 -0.42 -27.17 -25.88
CA VAL A 81 -0.82 -27.47 -27.26
C VAL A 81 0.29 -28.24 -28.00
N THR A 82 0.02 -29.51 -28.33
CA THR A 82 0.94 -30.32 -29.15
C THR A 82 1.04 -29.80 -30.58
N GLY A 83 -0.06 -29.30 -31.15
CA GLY A 83 -0.11 -28.86 -32.55
C GLY A 83 -0.19 -30.03 -33.55
N PRO A 84 -0.32 -29.75 -34.86
CA PRO A 84 -0.61 -30.77 -35.86
C PRO A 84 0.62 -31.50 -36.41
N CYS A 85 1.83 -30.98 -36.17
CA CYS A 85 3.06 -31.64 -36.57
C CYS A 85 3.36 -32.87 -35.68
N ARG A 86 4.14 -33.82 -36.19
CA ARG A 86 4.35 -35.15 -35.56
C ARG A 86 5.75 -35.37 -34.99
N ALA A 87 6.52 -34.31 -34.75
CA ALA A 87 7.79 -34.44 -34.03
C ALA A 87 7.52 -34.63 -32.52
N SER A 88 8.51 -35.11 -31.75
CA SER A 88 8.39 -35.28 -30.31
C SER A 88 9.37 -34.39 -29.55
N PHE A 89 9.04 -33.11 -29.39
CA PHE A 89 9.86 -32.20 -28.59
C PHE A 89 9.36 -32.18 -27.15
N PRO A 90 10.15 -32.65 -26.16
CA PRO A 90 9.80 -32.46 -24.75
C PRO A 90 9.82 -30.97 -24.42
N ARG A 91 8.74 -30.49 -23.81
CA ARG A 91 8.55 -29.11 -23.41
C ARG A 91 7.87 -29.05 -22.06
N TRP A 92 7.90 -27.87 -21.47
CA TRP A 92 7.26 -27.55 -20.20
C TRP A 92 6.14 -26.53 -20.43
N TYR A 93 5.02 -26.68 -19.72
CA TYR A 93 3.95 -25.70 -19.70
C TYR A 93 3.55 -25.43 -18.25
N PHE A 94 3.08 -24.22 -17.98
CA PHE A 94 2.58 -23.86 -16.66
C PHE A 94 1.13 -24.34 -16.50
N ASP A 95 0.88 -25.09 -15.44
CA ASP A 95 -0.44 -25.55 -15.05
C ASP A 95 -0.98 -24.68 -13.93
N VAL A 96 -1.88 -23.76 -14.29
CA VAL A 96 -2.53 -22.83 -13.34
C VAL A 96 -3.35 -23.52 -12.26
N GLU A 97 -3.83 -24.75 -12.47
CA GLU A 97 -4.61 -25.48 -11.45
C GLU A 97 -3.70 -26.05 -10.37
N ARG A 98 -2.46 -26.41 -10.76
CA ARG A 98 -1.45 -26.99 -9.86
C ARG A 98 -0.41 -25.97 -9.38
N ASN A 99 -0.43 -24.76 -9.96
CA ASN A 99 0.62 -23.75 -9.83
C ASN A 99 2.03 -24.34 -10.02
N SER A 100 2.19 -25.22 -11.01
CA SER A 100 3.46 -25.90 -11.29
C SER A 100 3.72 -26.01 -12.78
N CYS A 101 4.98 -26.13 -13.17
CA CYS A 101 5.35 -26.44 -14.55
C CYS A 101 5.38 -27.95 -14.75
N ASN A 102 4.62 -28.44 -15.75
CA ASN A 102 4.53 -29.86 -16.07
C ASN A 102 5.07 -30.12 -17.50
N ASN A 103 5.51 -31.35 -17.75
CA ASN A 103 6.02 -31.72 -19.06
C ASN A 103 4.88 -32.05 -20.05
N PHE A 104 5.14 -31.84 -21.33
CA PHE A 104 4.29 -32.28 -22.43
C PHE A 104 5.12 -32.47 -23.72
N ILE A 105 4.52 -33.12 -24.72
CA ILE A 105 5.14 -33.28 -26.03
C ILE A 105 4.58 -32.24 -27.01
N TYR A 106 5.49 -31.42 -27.57
CA TYR A 106 5.21 -30.48 -28.64
C TYR A 106 5.53 -31.09 -30.00
N GLY A 107 4.56 -31.02 -30.91
CA GLY A 107 4.60 -31.57 -32.26
C GLY A 107 5.56 -30.85 -33.21
N GLY A 108 6.05 -29.66 -32.84
CA GLY A 108 7.03 -28.89 -33.62
C GLY A 108 6.46 -27.71 -34.40
N CYS A 109 5.13 -27.60 -34.55
CA CYS A 109 4.50 -26.45 -35.19
C CYS A 109 3.14 -26.08 -34.58
N ARG A 110 2.74 -24.81 -34.74
CA ARG A 110 1.44 -24.25 -34.31
C ARG A 110 1.08 -24.52 -32.84
N GLY A 111 2.08 -24.50 -31.96
CA GLY A 111 1.87 -24.44 -30.51
C GLY A 111 1.49 -23.03 -30.06
N ASN A 112 1.15 -22.88 -28.79
CA ASN A 112 0.95 -21.58 -28.15
C ASN A 112 2.22 -21.14 -27.38
N LYS A 113 2.13 -20.01 -26.66
CA LYS A 113 3.28 -19.43 -25.95
C LYS A 113 3.54 -20.05 -24.57
N ASN A 114 2.59 -20.81 -24.01
CA ASN A 114 2.81 -21.65 -22.83
C ASN A 114 3.57 -22.94 -23.20
N SER A 115 4.79 -22.78 -23.74
CA SER A 115 5.69 -23.86 -24.14
C SER A 115 7.14 -23.46 -23.95
N TYR A 116 7.78 -24.01 -22.93
CA TYR A 116 9.14 -23.70 -22.50
C TYR A 116 10.07 -24.89 -22.71
N ARG A 117 11.37 -24.61 -22.88
CA ARG A 117 12.39 -25.64 -23.08
C ARG A 117 12.83 -26.31 -21.79
N SER A 118 12.70 -25.63 -20.66
CA SER A 118 13.08 -26.13 -19.35
C SER A 118 12.06 -25.73 -18.29
N GLU A 119 12.06 -26.45 -17.17
CA GLU A 119 11.16 -26.19 -16.04
C GLU A 119 11.47 -24.82 -15.42
N GLU A 120 12.75 -24.46 -15.29
CA GLU A 120 13.18 -23.21 -14.68
C GLU A 120 12.74 -22.01 -15.50
N ALA A 121 12.79 -22.09 -16.84
CA ALA A 121 12.31 -21.03 -17.72
C ALA A 121 10.78 -20.84 -17.59
N CYS A 122 10.04 -21.93 -17.44
CA CYS A 122 8.60 -21.90 -17.21
C CYS A 122 8.27 -21.27 -15.84
N MET A 123 8.93 -21.72 -14.77
CA MET A 123 8.72 -21.22 -13.42
C MET A 123 9.13 -19.74 -13.30
N LEU A 124 10.28 -19.36 -13.85
CA LEU A 124 10.74 -17.97 -13.84
C LEU A 124 9.74 -17.04 -14.53
N ARG A 125 9.10 -17.51 -15.61
CA ARG A 125 8.17 -16.71 -16.40
C ARG A 125 6.79 -16.60 -15.74
N CYS A 126 6.28 -17.68 -15.18
CA CYS A 126 4.89 -17.78 -14.73
C CYS A 126 4.71 -17.69 -13.22
N PHE A 127 5.68 -18.17 -12.43
CA PHE A 127 5.57 -18.23 -10.97
C PHE A 127 5.86 -16.87 -10.30
N ARG A 128 6.85 -16.11 -10.80
CA ARG A 128 7.16 -14.76 -10.27
C ARG A 128 6.00 -13.76 -10.40
N GLN A 129 5.09 -13.97 -11.35
CA GLN A 129 3.89 -13.16 -11.48
C GLN A 129 2.78 -13.56 -10.51
N GLN A 130 2.86 -14.72 -9.83
CA GLN A 130 1.94 -15.09 -8.77
C GLN A 130 2.44 -14.74 -7.37
N GLU A 131 3.74 -14.49 -7.17
CA GLU A 131 4.25 -13.96 -5.88
C GLU A 131 3.91 -12.48 -5.67
N ASN A 132 3.55 -11.78 -6.74
CA ASN A 132 2.56 -10.71 -6.67
C ASN A 132 1.25 -11.30 -7.19
N PRO A 133 0.43 -11.99 -6.38
CA PRO A 133 -0.95 -12.13 -6.80
C PRO A 133 -1.41 -10.69 -7.09
N PRO A 134 -2.34 -10.44 -8.03
CA PRO A 134 -3.19 -9.30 -7.89
C PRO A 134 -3.85 -9.47 -6.52
N LEU A 135 -3.16 -9.00 -5.47
CA LEU A 135 -3.71 -8.78 -4.16
C LEU A 135 -4.96 -8.01 -4.51
N PRO A 136 -6.14 -8.55 -4.15
CA PRO A 136 -7.38 -7.94 -4.56
C PRO A 136 -7.22 -6.48 -4.24
N LEU A 137 -7.60 -5.59 -5.15
CA LEU A 137 -7.50 -4.14 -4.98
C LEU A 137 -8.11 -3.69 -3.62
N GLY A 138 -8.88 -4.58 -2.97
CA GLY A 138 -9.30 -4.57 -1.58
C GLY A 138 -8.24 -4.68 -0.48
N SER A 139 -7.02 -5.21 -0.65
CA SER A 139 -6.07 -5.35 0.48
C SER A 139 -5.59 -4.00 0.99
N LYS A 140 -5.31 -3.05 0.09
CA LYS A 140 -5.01 -1.66 0.48
C LYS A 140 -6.25 -0.97 1.04
N VAL A 141 -7.43 -1.22 0.48
CA VAL A 141 -8.69 -0.63 0.94
C VAL A 141 -9.10 -1.16 2.31
N VAL A 142 -8.87 -2.46 2.60
CA VAL A 142 -9.18 -3.10 3.88
C VAL A 142 -8.21 -2.63 4.95
N VAL A 143 -6.92 -2.47 4.63
CA VAL A 143 -5.96 -1.89 5.58
C VAL A 143 -6.30 -0.43 5.86
N LEU A 144 -6.62 0.37 4.84
CA LEU A 144 -7.02 1.78 5.01
C LEU A 144 -8.34 1.92 5.78
N ALA A 145 -9.35 1.10 5.45
CA ALA A 145 -10.61 1.05 6.16
C ALA A 145 -10.42 0.61 7.61
N GLY A 146 -9.57 -0.39 7.85
CA GLY A 146 -9.21 -0.85 9.18
C GLY A 146 -8.54 0.24 10.01
N LEU A 147 -7.55 0.94 9.44
CA LEU A 147 -6.89 2.06 10.10
C LEU A 147 -7.86 3.21 10.39
N PHE A 148 -8.73 3.55 9.45
CA PHE A 148 -9.73 4.60 9.63
C PHE A 148 -10.71 4.24 10.75
N VAL A 149 -11.24 3.01 10.75
CA VAL A 149 -12.14 2.51 11.82
C VAL A 149 -11.43 2.49 13.18
N MET A 150 -10.18 2.04 13.24
CA MET A 150 -9.39 2.05 14.49
C MET A 150 -9.19 3.45 15.03
N VAL A 151 -8.88 4.42 14.17
CA VAL A 151 -8.70 5.83 14.54
C VAL A 151 -10.03 6.43 15.03
N LEU A 152 -11.15 6.14 14.36
CA LEU A 152 -12.48 6.59 14.79
C LEU A 152 -12.85 6.05 16.17
N ILE A 153 -12.61 4.77 16.45
CA ILE A 153 -12.89 4.17 17.76
C ILE A 153 -12.08 4.86 18.86
N LEU A 154 -10.80 5.14 18.62
CA LEU A 154 -9.94 5.85 19.56
C LEU A 154 -10.41 7.29 19.81
N PHE A 155 -10.81 8.01 18.75
CA PHE A 155 -11.34 9.38 18.89
C PHE A 155 -12.67 9.41 19.63
N LEU A 156 -13.60 8.52 19.32
CA LEU A 156 -14.89 8.43 20.01
C LEU A 156 -14.68 8.03 21.49
N GLY A 157 -13.78 7.10 21.77
CA GLY A 157 -13.41 6.71 23.13
C GLY A 157 -12.78 7.86 23.92
N ALA A 158 -11.82 8.58 23.35
CA ALA A 158 -11.18 9.72 24.00
C ALA A 158 -12.17 10.88 24.24
N SER A 159 -13.03 11.16 23.26
CA SER A 159 -14.10 12.16 23.37
C SER A 159 -15.09 11.79 24.48
N MET A 160 -15.54 10.54 24.57
CA MET A 160 -16.42 10.07 25.63
C MET A 160 -15.78 10.22 27.01
N VAL A 161 -14.52 9.82 27.17
CA VAL A 161 -13.78 9.99 28.44
C VAL A 161 -13.61 11.47 28.79
N TYR A 162 -13.36 12.33 27.80
CA TYR A 162 -13.27 13.77 27.98
C TYR A 162 -14.60 14.35 28.45
N LEU A 163 -15.72 13.98 27.82
CA LEU A 163 -17.06 14.42 28.22
C LEU A 163 -17.42 13.94 29.63
N ILE A 164 -17.09 12.71 30.01
CA ILE A 164 -17.29 12.21 31.39
C ILE A 164 -16.49 13.06 32.39
N ARG A 165 -15.22 13.38 32.08
CA ARG A 165 -14.40 14.23 32.96
C ARG A 165 -14.93 15.66 33.05
N VAL A 166 -15.40 16.24 31.94
CA VAL A 166 -16.00 17.57 31.91
C VAL A 166 -17.32 17.57 32.67
N ALA A 167 -18.18 16.58 32.48
CA ALA A 167 -19.45 16.45 33.19
C ALA A 167 -19.23 16.28 34.69
N ARG A 168 -18.31 15.41 35.12
CA ARG A 168 -17.94 15.25 36.53
C ARG A 168 -17.42 16.55 37.13
N ARG A 169 -16.50 17.22 36.43
CA ARG A 169 -15.98 18.54 36.85
C ARG A 169 -17.07 19.61 36.87
N ASN A 170 -18.05 19.55 35.96
CA ASN A 170 -19.16 20.48 35.92
C ASN A 170 -20.14 20.23 37.07
N GLN A 171 -20.42 18.97 37.41
CA GLN A 171 -21.21 18.62 38.59
C GLN A 171 -20.53 19.08 39.88
N GLU A 172 -19.21 18.95 40.01
CA GLU A 172 -18.46 19.51 41.14
C GLU A 172 -18.63 21.03 41.25
N ARG A 173 -18.69 21.75 40.11
CA ARG A 173 -18.95 23.19 40.09
C ARG A 173 -20.40 23.52 40.42
N ALA A 174 -21.37 22.79 39.85
CA ALA A 174 -22.80 22.99 40.10
C ALA A 174 -23.16 22.72 41.57
N LEU A 175 -22.57 21.68 42.17
CA LEU A 175 -22.77 21.34 43.58
C LEU A 175 -22.16 22.42 44.51
N ARG A 176 -21.01 23.00 44.14
CA ARG A 176 -20.45 24.16 44.84
C ARG A 176 -21.32 25.42 44.70
N THR A 177 -21.90 25.69 43.53
CA THR A 177 -22.79 26.86 43.37
C THR A 177 -24.10 26.69 44.13
N VAL A 178 -24.61 25.46 44.24
CA VAL A 178 -25.82 25.15 45.04
C VAL A 178 -25.57 25.37 46.54
N TRP A 179 -24.43 24.91 47.07
CA TRP A 179 -24.08 25.16 48.48
C TRP A 179 -23.61 26.59 48.77
N SER A 180 -23.11 27.34 47.78
CA SER A 180 -22.55 28.69 47.99
C SER A 180 -23.58 29.83 47.98
N SER A 181 -24.85 29.60 47.62
CA SER A 181 -25.82 30.68 47.39
C SER A 181 -26.96 30.78 48.43
N GLY A 182 -27.19 29.76 49.28
CA GLY A 182 -28.42 29.69 50.08
C GLY A 182 -28.24 29.67 51.61
N ASP A 183 -27.24 28.94 52.13
CA ASP A 183 -27.37 28.46 53.53
C ASP A 183 -26.51 29.20 54.58
N ASP A 184 -25.48 29.95 54.20
CA ASP A 184 -24.56 30.54 55.20
C ASP A 184 -25.02 31.89 55.79
N LYS A 185 -25.99 32.56 55.17
CA LYS A 185 -26.44 33.90 55.61
C LYS A 185 -27.84 33.95 56.21
N GLU A 186 -28.70 32.98 55.93
CA GLU A 186 -30.08 33.04 56.43
C GLU A 186 -30.26 32.34 57.80
N GLN A 187 -29.40 31.39 58.18
CA GLN A 187 -29.50 30.73 59.49
C GLN A 187 -28.89 31.54 60.65
N LEU A 188 -27.84 32.34 60.42
CA LEU A 188 -27.26 33.19 61.47
C LEU A 188 -28.12 34.42 61.80
N VAL A 189 -28.90 34.90 60.83
CA VAL A 189 -29.80 36.03 61.03
C VAL A 189 -31.03 35.61 61.84
N LYS A 190 -31.59 34.41 61.58
CA LYS A 190 -32.83 33.95 62.25
C LYS A 190 -32.67 33.67 63.76
N ASN A 191 -31.48 33.29 64.25
CA ASN A 191 -31.27 33.06 65.68
C ASN A 191 -31.00 34.32 66.52
N THR A 192 -30.77 35.47 65.87
CA THR A 192 -30.46 36.72 66.60
C THR A 192 -31.70 37.58 66.88
N TYR A 193 -32.86 37.24 66.27
CA TYR A 193 -34.13 37.94 66.49
C TYR A 193 -35.09 37.20 67.44
N VAL A 194 -34.60 36.19 68.18
CA VAL A 194 -35.41 35.35 69.10
C VAL A 194 -34.87 35.35 70.55
N LEU A 195 -34.02 36.31 70.91
CA LEU A 195 -33.66 36.63 72.31
C LEU A 195 -34.02 38.09 72.61
#